data_AF-A0AAE9D952-F1
#
_entry.id   AF-A0AAE9D952-F1
#
_cell.length_a   1.000
_cell.length_b   1.000
_cell.length_c   1.000
_cell.angle_alpha   90.00
_cell.angle_beta   90.00
_cell.angle_gamma   90.00
#
_symmetry.space_group_name_H-M   'P 1'
#
loop_
_entity.id
_entity.type
_entity.pdbx_description
1 polymer ?
#
loop_
_entity_poly.entity_id
_entity_poly.type
_entity_poly.pdbx_seq_one_letter_code
_entity_poly.pdbx_strand_id
1 'polypeptide(L)'
;MAKNREYARKCVQKKKDMRKQAEVRSVQIQRRIQLQQKITAIKEKNANFAVDLRKMTGETQILEEQKTYEQSKQAMNQKFDSLFAVDETVNLNFHRFASAREEFEKAATDLRIKNGVIGTLGSRKIRAKQQMEWRQHLYDISVNEHKLRRETKLSELADNYVKNTVPKAAPLIQSIPKDVLDQLIENNRAADLEEFYRFVVDNSTDSAPHFFVDNSDKVVK
;
A
#
# COMPACT_ATOMS: atom_id res chain seq x y z
N MET A 1 -17.19 13.20 -45.17
CA MET A 1 -17.42 13.75 -43.81
C MET A 1 -17.70 12.70 -42.73
N ALA A 2 -18.34 11.55 -43.02
CA ALA A 2 -18.65 10.52 -42.01
C ALA A 2 -17.42 9.90 -41.31
N LYS A 3 -16.36 9.58 -42.06
CA LYS A 3 -15.12 8.98 -41.50
C LYS A 3 -14.45 9.86 -40.44
N ASN A 4 -14.35 11.18 -40.66
CA ASN A 4 -13.76 12.12 -39.69
C ASN A 4 -14.57 12.22 -38.39
N ARG A 5 -15.90 12.12 -38.47
CA ARG A 5 -16.78 12.11 -37.28
C ARG A 5 -16.60 10.84 -36.46
N GLU A 6 -16.38 9.71 -37.12
CA GLU A 6 -16.08 8.44 -36.46
C GLU A 6 -14.70 8.47 -35.77
N TYR A 7 -13.66 8.99 -36.43
CA TYR A 7 -12.34 9.18 -35.81
C TYR A 7 -12.40 10.07 -34.57
N ALA A 8 -13.14 11.17 -34.61
CA ALA A 8 -13.33 12.06 -33.47
C ALA A 8 -13.98 11.33 -32.28
N ARG A 9 -15.02 10.51 -32.54
CA ARG A 9 -15.68 9.69 -31.50
C ARG A 9 -14.72 8.67 -30.89
N LYS A 10 -13.95 7.94 -31.71
CA LYS A 10 -12.95 6.97 -31.24
C LYS A 10 -11.87 7.64 -30.39
N CYS A 11 -11.40 8.83 -30.77
CA CYS A 11 -10.41 9.59 -29.99
C CYS A 11 -10.95 10.02 -28.62
N VAL A 12 -12.19 10.52 -28.56
CA VAL A 12 -12.83 10.91 -27.28
C VAL A 12 -13.01 9.70 -26.38
N GLN A 13 -13.47 8.58 -26.94
CA GLN A 13 -13.64 7.33 -26.20
C GLN A 13 -12.30 6.83 -25.64
N LYS A 14 -11.24 6.79 -26.47
CA LYS A 14 -9.89 6.41 -26.04
C LYS A 14 -9.38 7.26 -24.86
N LYS A 15 -9.61 8.58 -24.89
CA LYS A 15 -9.24 9.47 -23.77
C LYS A 15 -10.03 9.18 -22.50
N LYS A 16 -11.31 8.87 -22.62
CA LYS A 16 -12.16 8.46 -21.49
C LYS A 16 -11.67 7.15 -20.88
N ASP A 17 -11.35 6.16 -21.72
CA ASP A 17 -10.88 4.85 -21.28
C ASP A 17 -9.50 4.95 -20.61
N MET A 18 -8.57 5.73 -21.16
CA MET A 18 -7.27 5.99 -20.54
C MET A 18 -7.39 6.61 -19.13
N ARG A 19 -8.34 7.54 -18.93
CA ARG A 19 -8.59 8.12 -17.60
C ARG A 19 -9.11 7.10 -16.62
N LYS A 20 -10.13 6.33 -17.03
CA LYS A 20 -10.71 5.27 -16.21
C LYS A 20 -9.67 4.20 -15.86
N GLN A 21 -8.81 3.82 -16.81
CA GLN A 21 -7.72 2.87 -16.56
C GLN A 21 -6.71 3.42 -15.54
N ALA A 22 -6.34 4.71 -15.63
CA ALA A 22 -5.44 5.32 -14.66
C ALA A 22 -6.07 5.41 -13.25
N GLU A 23 -7.34 5.78 -13.16
CA GLU A 23 -8.10 5.78 -11.91
C GLU A 23 -8.13 4.39 -11.27
N VAL A 24 -8.56 3.37 -12.03
CA VAL A 24 -8.64 1.99 -11.56
C VAL A 24 -7.27 1.48 -11.12
N ARG A 25 -6.21 1.73 -11.89
CA ARG A 25 -4.85 1.33 -11.54
C ARG A 25 -4.39 1.99 -10.24
N SER A 26 -4.64 3.29 -10.05
CA SER A 26 -4.30 3.99 -8.81
C SER A 26 -4.96 3.34 -7.59
N VAL A 27 -6.26 3.05 -7.68
CA VAL A 27 -7.04 2.39 -6.62
C VAL A 27 -6.54 0.97 -6.36
N GLN A 28 -6.22 0.20 -7.40
CA GLN A 28 -5.68 -1.15 -7.26
C GLN A 28 -4.34 -1.15 -6.51
N ILE A 29 -3.42 -0.25 -6.86
CA ILE A 29 -2.13 -0.14 -6.17
C ILE A 29 -2.34 0.26 -4.71
N GLN A 30 -3.26 1.20 -4.43
CA GLN A 30 -3.58 1.61 -3.07
C GLN A 30 -4.15 0.45 -2.23
N ARG A 31 -5.01 -0.38 -2.80
CA ARG A 31 -5.52 -1.59 -2.13
C ARG A 31 -4.40 -2.58 -1.82
N ARG A 32 -3.45 -2.77 -2.74
CA ARG A 32 -2.27 -3.63 -2.53
C ARG A 32 -1.40 -3.12 -1.37
N ILE A 33 -1.16 -1.80 -1.30
CA ILE A 33 -0.44 -1.16 -0.18
C ILE A 33 -1.14 -1.47 1.15
N GLN A 34 -2.46 -1.25 1.23
CA GLN A 34 -3.23 -1.50 2.45
C GLN A 34 -3.19 -2.97 2.88
N LEU A 35 -3.32 -3.89 1.93
CA LEU A 35 -3.21 -5.33 2.19
C LEU A 35 -1.82 -5.67 2.75
N GLN A 36 -0.77 -5.14 2.12
CA GLN A 36 0.61 -5.41 2.54
C GLN A 36 0.90 -4.85 3.93
N GLN A 37 0.44 -3.63 4.24
CA GLN A 37 0.55 -3.05 5.58
C GLN A 37 -0.15 -3.91 6.64
N LYS A 38 -1.35 -4.44 6.34
CA LYS A 38 -2.05 -5.35 7.25
C LYS A 38 -1.29 -6.64 7.48
N ILE A 39 -0.78 -7.27 6.41
CA ILE A 39 0.00 -8.50 6.51
C ILE A 39 1.29 -8.27 7.31
N THR A 40 2.01 -7.19 7.02
CA THR A 40 3.23 -6.80 7.76
C THR A 40 2.93 -6.56 9.24
N ALA A 41 1.83 -5.87 9.57
CA ALA A 41 1.45 -5.64 10.97
C ALA A 41 1.13 -6.94 11.73
N ILE A 42 0.47 -7.91 11.08
CA ILE A 42 0.22 -9.24 11.67
C ILE A 42 1.55 -9.97 11.92
N LYS A 43 2.47 -9.96 10.94
CA LYS A 43 3.80 -10.56 11.09
C LYS A 43 4.58 -9.93 12.26
N GLU A 44 4.61 -8.61 12.33
CA GLU A 44 5.27 -7.86 13.39
C GLU A 44 4.67 -8.15 14.77
N LYS A 45 3.33 -8.16 14.88
CA LYS A 45 2.64 -8.47 16.12
C LYS A 45 3.03 -9.86 16.64
N ASN A 46 2.99 -10.87 15.77
CA ASN A 46 3.29 -12.25 16.13
C ASN A 46 4.78 -12.47 16.43
N ALA A 47 5.68 -11.82 15.69
CA ALA A 47 7.11 -11.86 15.97
C ALA A 47 7.45 -11.18 17.31
N ASN A 48 6.87 -10.01 17.60
CA ASN A 48 7.03 -9.33 18.89
C ASN A 48 6.49 -10.19 20.05
N PHE A 49 5.35 -10.85 19.86
CA PHE A 49 4.82 -11.78 20.86
C PHE A 49 5.74 -12.98 21.09
N ALA A 50 6.32 -13.55 20.03
CA ALA A 50 7.32 -14.61 20.12
C ALA A 50 8.56 -14.17 20.93
N VAL A 51 9.02 -12.93 20.74
CA VAL A 51 10.11 -12.32 21.53
C VAL A 51 9.71 -12.23 23.01
N ASP A 52 8.51 -11.73 23.30
CA ASP A 52 8.02 -11.58 24.67
C ASP A 52 7.89 -12.93 25.40
N LEU A 53 7.36 -13.96 24.73
CA LEU A 53 7.29 -15.31 25.31
C LEU A 53 8.67 -15.83 25.71
N ARG A 54 9.65 -15.68 24.81
CA ARG A 54 11.02 -16.14 25.08
C ARG A 54 11.69 -15.32 26.18
N LYS A 55 11.41 -14.02 26.23
CA LYS A 55 11.85 -13.15 27.33
C LYS A 55 11.27 -13.61 28.68
N MET A 56 10.00 -13.99 28.74
CA MET A 56 9.37 -14.51 29.96
C MET A 56 10.02 -15.82 30.43
N THR A 57 10.55 -16.63 29.51
CA THR A 57 11.34 -17.84 29.83
C THR A 57 12.79 -17.56 30.23
N GLY A 58 13.21 -16.28 30.31
CA GLY A 58 14.55 -15.86 30.74
C GLY A 58 15.56 -15.64 29.61
N GLU A 59 15.17 -15.81 28.34
CA GLU A 59 16.06 -15.55 27.21
C GLU A 59 16.10 -14.05 26.90
N THR A 60 17.17 -13.37 27.31
CA THR A 60 17.29 -11.89 27.16
C THR A 60 17.99 -11.46 25.88
N GLN A 61 18.79 -12.32 25.26
CA GLN A 61 19.52 -12.05 24.01
C GLN A 61 18.57 -11.75 22.83
N ILE A 62 17.33 -12.24 22.90
CA ILE A 62 16.29 -12.02 21.88
C ILE A 62 15.87 -10.54 21.74
N LEU A 63 16.08 -9.72 22.77
CA LEU A 63 15.82 -8.29 22.74
C LEU A 63 16.73 -7.57 21.74
N GLU A 64 17.92 -8.12 21.49
CA GLU A 64 18.84 -7.57 20.50
C GLU A 64 18.33 -7.82 19.07
N GLU A 65 17.72 -8.98 18.79
CA GLU A 65 17.07 -9.26 17.50
C GLU A 65 15.90 -8.28 17.23
N GLN A 66 15.07 -8.00 18.24
CA GLN A 66 13.99 -7.00 18.14
C GLN A 66 14.55 -5.60 17.85
N LYS A 67 15.58 -5.18 18.59
CA LYS A 67 16.22 -3.87 18.40
C LYS A 67 16.84 -3.74 17.00
N THR A 68 17.53 -4.77 16.50
CA THR A 68 18.09 -4.78 15.15
C THR A 68 16.99 -4.67 14.09
N TYR A 69 15.87 -5.36 14.30
CA TYR A 69 14.71 -5.27 13.41
C TYR A 69 14.13 -3.84 13.37
N GLU A 70 13.88 -3.22 14.53
CA GLU A 70 13.35 -1.86 14.63
C GLU A 70 14.26 -0.82 13.97
N GLN A 71 15.57 -0.93 14.21
CA GLN A 71 16.58 -0.08 13.56
C GLN A 71 16.58 -0.25 12.04
N SER A 72 16.51 -1.50 11.56
CA SER A 72 16.45 -1.80 10.12
C SER A 72 15.18 -1.25 9.48
N LYS A 73 14.04 -1.36 10.17
CA LYS A 73 12.76 -0.80 9.74
C LYS A 73 12.82 0.72 9.63
N GLN A 74 13.39 1.39 10.63
CA GLN A 74 13.56 2.85 10.61
C GLN A 74 14.49 3.30 9.47
N ALA A 75 15.64 2.65 9.32
CA ALA A 75 16.58 2.94 8.24
C ALA A 75 15.95 2.72 6.86
N MET A 76 15.12 1.69 6.71
CA MET A 76 14.40 1.41 5.46
C MET A 76 13.38 2.50 5.13
N ASN A 77 12.61 2.97 6.11
CA ASN A 77 11.70 4.09 5.91
C ASN A 77 12.46 5.36 5.46
N GLN A 78 13.53 5.71 6.17
CA GLN A 78 14.37 6.86 5.82
C GLN A 78 14.96 6.75 4.41
N LYS A 79 15.40 5.56 4.01
CA LYS A 79 15.89 5.29 2.66
C LYS A 79 14.82 5.51 1.59
N PHE A 80 13.59 5.06 1.83
CA PHE A 80 12.51 5.27 0.88
C PHE A 80 12.02 6.72 0.85
N ASP A 81 12.08 7.44 1.96
CA ASP A 81 11.76 8.87 1.99
C ASP A 81 12.79 9.70 1.19
N SER A 82 14.09 9.37 1.31
CA SER A 82 15.12 10.02 0.51
C SER A 82 15.02 9.68 -0.98
N LEU A 83 14.71 8.42 -1.33
CA LEU A 83 14.44 8.02 -2.71
C LEU A 83 13.21 8.72 -3.28
N PHE A 84 12.16 8.95 -2.48
CA PHE A 84 10.97 9.68 -2.94
C PHE A 84 11.30 11.12 -3.32
N ALA A 85 12.16 11.79 -2.55
CA ALA A 85 12.54 13.18 -2.78
C ALA A 85 13.27 13.39 -4.12
N VAL A 86 13.92 12.35 -4.64
CA VAL A 86 14.68 12.38 -5.91
C VAL A 86 14.01 11.57 -7.02
N ASP A 87 12.79 11.07 -6.82
CA ASP A 87 12.09 10.26 -7.83
C ASP A 87 11.64 11.16 -9.00
N GLU A 88 12.36 11.02 -10.13
CA GLU A 88 12.11 11.80 -11.34
C GLU A 88 10.69 11.60 -11.90
N THR A 89 10.12 10.40 -11.76
CA THR A 89 8.79 10.08 -12.28
C THR A 89 7.71 10.77 -11.46
N VAL A 90 7.83 10.70 -10.13
CA VAL A 90 6.94 11.42 -9.20
C VAL A 90 7.03 12.92 -9.45
N ASN A 91 8.26 13.46 -9.54
CA ASN A 91 8.48 14.89 -9.75
C ASN A 91 7.92 15.37 -11.11
N LEU A 92 8.16 14.61 -12.19
CA LEU A 92 7.61 14.90 -13.51
C LEU A 92 6.07 14.93 -13.50
N ASN A 93 5.44 13.94 -12.86
CA ASN A 93 3.99 13.88 -12.78
C ASN A 93 3.40 14.96 -11.88
N PHE A 94 4.09 15.34 -10.81
CA PHE A 94 3.74 16.46 -9.95
C PHE A 94 3.68 17.77 -10.74
N HIS A 95 4.74 18.12 -11.47
CA HIS A 95 4.77 19.33 -12.29
C HIS A 95 3.72 19.31 -13.42
N ARG A 96 3.50 18.15 -14.06
CA ARG A 96 2.47 17.99 -15.09
C ARG A 96 1.05 18.13 -14.52
N PHE A 97 0.82 17.67 -13.31
CA PHE A 97 -0.46 17.85 -12.62
C PHE A 97 -0.66 19.31 -12.21
N ALA A 98 0.36 19.96 -11.62
CA ALA A 98 0.32 21.37 -11.27
C ALA A 98 0.00 22.26 -12.48
N SER A 99 0.68 22.03 -13.61
CA SER A 99 0.42 22.75 -14.86
C SER A 99 -1.01 22.53 -15.37
N ALA A 100 -1.52 21.29 -15.35
CA ALA A 100 -2.90 21.00 -15.77
C ALA A 100 -3.95 21.63 -14.84
N ARG A 101 -3.63 21.75 -13.54
CA ARG A 101 -4.47 22.43 -12.56
C ARG A 101 -4.53 23.94 -12.84
N GLU A 102 -3.40 24.57 -13.09
CA GLU A 102 -3.37 25.99 -13.49
C GLU A 102 -4.18 26.25 -14.77
N GLU A 103 -4.08 25.37 -15.76
CA GLU A 103 -4.89 25.47 -16.99
C GLU A 103 -6.39 25.37 -16.71
N PHE A 104 -6.80 24.49 -15.81
CA PHE A 104 -8.19 24.37 -15.38
C PHE A 104 -8.66 25.62 -14.65
N GLU A 105 -7.86 26.16 -13.72
CA GLU A 105 -8.17 27.38 -12.97
C GLU A 105 -8.28 28.60 -13.89
N LYS A 106 -7.37 28.74 -14.88
CA LYS A 106 -7.45 29.76 -15.94
C LYS A 106 -8.73 29.60 -16.76
N ALA A 107 -9.06 28.40 -17.23
CA ALA A 107 -10.27 28.15 -18.00
C ALA A 107 -11.56 28.40 -17.20
N ALA A 108 -11.55 28.11 -15.89
CA ALA A 108 -12.66 28.40 -14.99
C ALA A 108 -12.83 29.91 -14.78
N THR A 109 -11.72 30.64 -14.64
CA THR A 109 -11.70 32.10 -14.47
C THR A 109 -12.20 32.79 -15.75
N ASP A 110 -11.72 32.38 -16.92
CA ASP A 110 -12.16 32.90 -18.22
C ASP A 110 -13.68 32.76 -18.41
N LEU A 111 -14.24 31.60 -18.01
CA LEU A 111 -15.68 31.36 -18.07
C LEU A 111 -16.46 32.30 -17.13
N ARG A 112 -15.92 32.56 -15.94
CA ARG A 112 -16.54 33.47 -14.96
C ARG A 112 -16.52 34.92 -15.42
N ILE A 113 -15.38 35.41 -15.92
CA ILE A 113 -15.22 36.80 -16.38
C ILE A 113 -16.14 37.12 -17.56
N LYS A 114 -16.38 36.15 -18.45
CA LYS A 114 -17.24 36.32 -19.62
C LYS A 114 -18.71 35.99 -19.35
N ASN A 115 -19.19 36.18 -18.12
CA ASN A 115 -20.58 35.92 -17.68
C ASN A 115 -21.12 34.55 -18.12
N GLY A 116 -20.27 33.53 -18.14
CA GLY A 116 -20.68 32.17 -18.41
C GLY A 116 -21.08 31.89 -19.86
N VAL A 117 -20.61 32.63 -20.88
CA VAL A 117 -20.86 32.27 -22.30
C VAL A 117 -20.46 30.80 -22.55
N ILE A 118 -21.47 29.92 -22.60
CA ILE A 118 -21.33 28.47 -22.32
C ILE A 118 -20.61 27.72 -23.46
N GLY A 119 -20.62 28.24 -24.69
CA GLY A 119 -20.14 27.54 -25.89
C GLY A 119 -18.69 27.05 -25.84
N THR A 120 -17.77 27.81 -26.44
CA THR A 120 -16.36 27.41 -26.56
C THR A 120 -15.64 27.40 -25.21
N LEU A 121 -16.01 28.29 -24.29
CA LEU A 121 -15.40 28.42 -22.96
C LEU A 121 -15.82 27.31 -22.00
N GLY A 122 -17.10 26.93 -21.98
CA GLY A 122 -17.56 25.78 -21.19
C GLY A 122 -16.90 24.49 -21.65
N SER A 123 -16.81 24.29 -22.98
CA SER A 123 -16.09 23.16 -23.58
C SER A 123 -14.61 23.15 -23.21
N ARG A 124 -13.94 24.31 -23.18
CA ARG A 124 -12.54 24.43 -22.74
C ARG A 124 -12.37 24.03 -21.27
N LYS A 125 -13.22 24.53 -20.38
CA LYS A 125 -13.21 24.18 -18.96
C LYS A 125 -13.39 22.67 -18.74
N ILE A 126 -14.34 22.04 -19.43
CA ILE A 126 -14.57 20.59 -19.32
C ILE A 126 -13.33 19.79 -19.77
N ARG A 127 -12.71 20.18 -20.90
CA ARG A 127 -11.49 19.52 -21.37
C ARG A 127 -10.31 19.70 -20.40
N ALA A 128 -10.14 20.90 -19.86
CA ALA A 128 -9.09 21.19 -18.88
C ALA A 128 -9.31 20.38 -17.58
N LYS A 129 -10.55 20.28 -17.10
CA LYS A 129 -10.90 19.43 -15.94
C LYS A 129 -10.54 17.97 -16.18
N GLN A 130 -10.96 17.42 -17.32
CA GLN A 130 -10.65 16.03 -17.68
C GLN A 130 -9.15 15.77 -17.81
N GLN A 131 -8.40 16.75 -18.32
CA GLN A 131 -6.94 16.66 -18.40
C GLN A 131 -6.30 16.70 -17.02
N MET A 132 -6.77 17.59 -16.13
CA MET A 132 -6.34 17.68 -14.74
C MET A 132 -6.60 16.37 -13.98
N GLU A 133 -7.81 15.81 -14.07
CA GLU A 133 -8.17 14.51 -13.47
C GLU A 133 -7.26 13.39 -13.96
N TRP A 134 -6.99 13.33 -15.27
CA TRP A 134 -6.05 12.34 -15.82
C TRP A 134 -4.64 12.48 -15.23
N ARG A 135 -4.12 13.72 -15.17
CA ARG A 135 -2.79 14.00 -14.62
C ARG A 135 -2.72 13.69 -13.13
N GLN A 136 -3.79 13.95 -12.39
CA GLN A 136 -3.91 13.56 -10.99
C GLN A 136 -3.75 12.05 -10.82
N HIS A 137 -4.51 11.25 -11.58
CA HIS A 137 -4.39 9.79 -11.49
C HIS A 137 -2.97 9.28 -11.84
N LEU A 138 -2.29 9.88 -12.82
CA LEU A 138 -0.91 9.52 -13.15
C LEU A 138 0.07 9.87 -12.02
N TYR A 139 -0.11 11.03 -11.39
CA TYR A 139 0.65 11.41 -10.21
C TYR A 139 0.42 10.44 -9.05
N ASP A 140 -0.85 10.14 -8.74
CA ASP A 140 -1.23 9.20 -7.69
C ASP A 140 -0.65 7.81 -7.95
N ILE A 141 -0.67 7.32 -9.20
CA ILE A 141 0.00 6.07 -9.57
C ILE A 141 1.48 6.13 -9.21
N SER A 142 2.22 7.15 -9.64
CA SER A 142 3.66 7.23 -9.34
C SER A 142 3.96 7.27 -7.84
N VAL A 143 3.17 8.02 -7.06
CA VAL A 143 3.30 8.07 -5.60
C VAL A 143 3.00 6.71 -4.97
N ASN A 144 1.92 6.05 -5.41
CA ASN A 144 1.51 4.76 -4.89
C ASN A 144 2.47 3.65 -5.28
N GLU A 145 3.06 3.66 -6.48
CA GLU A 145 4.09 2.70 -6.87
C GLU A 145 5.33 2.81 -5.99
N HIS A 146 5.76 4.03 -5.65
CA HIS A 146 6.87 4.23 -4.71
C HIS A 146 6.54 3.67 -3.32
N LYS A 147 5.35 4.00 -2.79
CA LYS A 147 4.87 3.46 -1.51
C LYS A 147 4.79 1.93 -1.53
N LEU A 148 4.29 1.33 -2.61
CA LEU A 148 4.22 -0.12 -2.74
C LEU A 148 5.60 -0.79 -2.72
N ARG A 149 6.61 -0.18 -3.34
CA ARG A 149 7.99 -0.68 -3.27
C ARG A 149 8.52 -0.64 -1.84
N ARG A 150 8.23 0.42 -1.09
CA ARG A 150 8.57 0.52 0.33
C ARG A 150 7.88 -0.58 1.13
N GLU A 151 6.56 -0.73 0.99
CA GLU A 151 5.80 -1.76 1.72
C GLU A 151 6.27 -3.18 1.38
N THR A 152 6.68 -3.43 0.13
CA THR A 152 7.30 -4.71 -0.26
C THR A 152 8.57 -4.97 0.53
N LYS A 153 9.47 -3.99 0.62
CA LYS A 153 10.72 -4.16 1.37
C LYS A 153 10.50 -4.28 2.88
N LEU A 154 9.52 -3.56 3.43
CA LEU A 154 9.13 -3.71 4.83
C LEU A 154 8.53 -5.08 5.12
N SER A 155 7.71 -5.62 4.21
CA SER A 155 7.19 -6.99 4.32
C SER A 155 8.32 -8.01 4.29
N GLU A 156 9.28 -7.90 3.36
CA GLU A 156 10.46 -8.79 3.30
C GLU A 156 11.26 -8.74 4.62
N LEU A 157 11.41 -7.56 5.22
CA LEU A 157 12.07 -7.39 6.50
C LEU A 157 11.29 -8.09 7.64
N ALA A 158 9.95 -7.94 7.65
CA ALA A 158 9.09 -8.61 8.62
C ALA A 158 9.09 -10.13 8.44
N ASP A 159 9.17 -10.64 7.20
CA ASP A 159 9.32 -12.08 6.92
C ASP A 159 10.60 -12.64 7.54
N ASN A 160 11.73 -11.94 7.37
CA ASN A 160 12.99 -12.32 8.01
C ASN A 160 12.88 -12.29 9.54
N TYR A 161 12.18 -11.29 10.09
CA TYR A 161 11.99 -11.18 11.53
C TYR A 161 11.15 -12.34 12.08
N VAL A 162 10.04 -12.67 11.43
CA VAL A 162 9.21 -13.85 11.75
C VAL A 162 10.03 -15.13 11.68
N LYS A 163 10.79 -15.33 10.59
CA LYS A 163 11.62 -16.52 10.37
C LYS A 163 12.63 -16.76 11.50
N ASN A 164 13.17 -15.68 12.08
CA ASN A 164 14.17 -15.78 13.14
C ASN A 164 13.57 -15.94 14.54
N THR A 165 12.36 -15.42 14.77
CA THR A 165 11.75 -15.33 16.10
C THR A 165 10.70 -16.41 16.36
N VAL A 166 9.77 -16.61 15.42
CA VAL A 166 8.57 -17.43 15.60
C VAL A 166 8.89 -18.93 15.73
N PRO A 167 9.73 -19.56 14.89
CA PRO A 167 10.04 -20.98 15.02
C PRO A 167 10.68 -21.35 16.36
N LYS A 168 11.45 -20.43 16.96
CA LYS A 168 12.09 -20.66 18.26
C LYS A 168 11.10 -20.55 19.43
N ALA A 169 10.04 -19.75 19.28
CA ALA A 169 8.97 -19.63 20.28
C ALA A 169 7.85 -20.66 20.08
N ALA A 170 7.70 -21.24 18.89
CA ALA A 170 6.64 -22.19 18.56
C ALA A 170 6.57 -23.41 19.51
N PRO A 171 7.67 -24.02 19.99
CA PRO A 171 7.59 -25.12 20.96
C PRO A 171 6.95 -24.70 22.30
N LEU A 172 7.13 -23.43 22.70
CA LEU A 172 6.62 -22.93 23.97
C LEU A 172 5.09 -23.02 24.02
N ILE A 173 4.37 -22.81 22.92
CA ILE A 173 2.90 -22.87 22.90
C ILE A 173 2.35 -24.29 23.11
N GLN A 174 3.16 -25.32 22.85
CA GLN A 174 2.77 -26.72 23.06
C GLN A 174 2.93 -27.13 24.53
N SER A 175 3.87 -26.51 25.25
CA SER A 175 4.18 -26.81 26.64
C SER A 175 4.57 -25.53 27.39
N ILE A 176 3.62 -24.61 27.58
CA ILE A 176 3.88 -23.33 28.26
C ILE A 176 4.12 -23.61 29.75
N PRO A 177 5.24 -23.14 30.33
CA PRO A 177 5.46 -23.19 31.78
C PRO A 177 4.34 -22.46 32.53
N LYS A 178 3.87 -23.02 33.65
CA LYS A 178 2.71 -22.48 34.38
C LYS A 178 2.91 -21.03 34.82
N ASP A 179 4.10 -20.70 35.29
CA ASP A 179 4.50 -19.34 35.67
C ASP A 179 4.43 -18.34 34.50
N VAL A 180 4.80 -18.77 33.29
CA VAL A 180 4.66 -17.94 32.08
C VAL A 180 3.19 -17.78 31.70
N LEU A 181 2.39 -18.84 31.81
CA LEU A 181 0.95 -18.78 31.54
C LEU A 181 0.22 -17.87 32.53
N ASP A 182 0.54 -17.98 33.82
CA ASP A 182 -0.02 -17.13 34.88
C ASP A 182 0.33 -15.65 34.61
N GLN A 183 1.58 -15.35 34.22
CA GLN A 183 1.98 -14.00 33.81
C GLN A 183 1.22 -13.50 32.56
N LEU A 184 0.95 -14.35 31.57
CA LEU A 184 0.17 -13.95 30.39
C LEU A 184 -1.28 -13.62 30.75
N ILE A 185 -1.88 -14.37 31.68
CA ILE A 185 -3.23 -14.13 32.18
C ILE A 185 -3.27 -12.83 32.98
N GLU A 186 -2.33 -12.63 33.91
CA GLU A 186 -2.21 -11.40 34.71
C GLU A 186 -2.05 -10.16 33.83
N ASN A 187 -1.31 -10.26 32.74
CA ASN A 187 -1.09 -9.17 31.78
C ASN A 187 -2.21 -9.03 30.73
N ASN A 188 -3.30 -9.80 30.82
CA ASN A 188 -4.42 -9.80 29.88
C ASN A 188 -4.00 -10.06 28.42
N ARG A 189 -3.04 -10.97 28.20
CA ARG A 189 -2.49 -11.32 26.88
C ARG A 189 -3.01 -12.63 26.31
N ALA A 190 -4.09 -13.18 26.86
CA ALA A 190 -4.67 -14.44 26.41
C ALA A 190 -5.10 -14.41 24.93
N ALA A 191 -5.64 -13.28 24.46
CA ALA A 191 -6.00 -13.11 23.05
C ALA A 191 -4.78 -13.09 22.12
N ASP A 192 -3.67 -12.48 22.55
CA ASP A 192 -2.43 -12.47 21.78
C ASP A 192 -1.81 -13.88 21.69
N LEU A 193 -1.93 -14.68 22.77
CA LEU A 193 -1.51 -16.08 22.78
C LEU A 193 -2.34 -16.92 21.80
N GLU A 194 -3.66 -16.73 21.77
CA GLU A 194 -4.54 -17.42 20.82
C GLU A 194 -4.23 -17.03 19.37
N GLU A 195 -4.02 -15.73 19.11
CA GLU A 195 -3.64 -15.25 17.79
C GLU A 195 -2.29 -15.83 17.35
N PHE A 196 -1.31 -15.86 18.26
CA PHE A 196 0.00 -16.45 18.00
C PHE A 196 -0.07 -17.94 17.70
N TYR A 197 -0.90 -18.68 18.45
CA TYR A 197 -1.16 -20.08 18.17
C TYR A 197 -1.70 -20.30 16.75
N ARG A 198 -2.74 -19.54 16.35
CA ARG A 198 -3.29 -19.61 14.99
C ARG A 198 -2.24 -19.27 13.93
N PHE A 199 -1.45 -18.21 14.18
CA PHE A 199 -0.38 -17.79 13.29
C PHE A 199 0.68 -18.89 13.08
N VAL A 200 1.11 -19.56 14.16
CA VAL A 200 2.07 -20.68 14.06
C VAL A 200 1.47 -21.85 13.27
N VAL A 201 0.22 -22.22 13.55
CA VAL A 201 -0.47 -23.31 12.84
C VAL A 201 -0.55 -23.02 11.35
N ASP A 202 -1.05 -21.85 10.96
CA ASP A 202 -1.24 -21.45 9.56
C ASP A 202 0.08 -21.39 8.77
N ASN A 203 1.21 -21.12 9.44
CA ASN A 203 2.55 -21.05 8.81
C ASN A 203 3.35 -22.36 8.94
N SER A 204 2.87 -23.34 9.70
CA SER A 204 3.54 -24.65 9.90
C SER A 204 3.05 -25.72 8.92
N THR A 205 1.82 -25.59 8.43
CA THR A 205 1.31 -26.40 7.34
C THR A 205 1.88 -25.87 6.03
N ASP A 206 2.60 -26.70 5.27
CA ASP A 206 3.07 -26.46 3.89
C ASP A 206 1.95 -26.15 2.87
N SER A 207 0.73 -25.82 3.32
CA SER A 207 -0.26 -25.16 2.50
C SER A 207 0.19 -23.73 2.25
N ALA A 208 0.66 -23.47 1.04
CA ALA A 208 0.92 -22.15 0.49
C ALA A 208 -0.07 -21.11 1.05
N PRO A 209 0.39 -19.90 1.40
CA PRO A 209 -0.46 -18.91 2.02
C PRO A 209 -1.66 -18.64 1.11
N HIS A 210 -2.85 -19.06 1.55
CA HIS A 210 -4.12 -18.73 0.91
C HIS A 210 -4.46 -17.26 1.18
N PHE A 211 -3.58 -16.34 0.79
CA PHE A 211 -3.97 -14.96 0.60
C PHE A 211 -4.71 -14.90 -0.73
N PHE A 212 -6.04 -14.74 -0.63
CA PHE A 212 -6.98 -14.36 -1.67
C PHE A 212 -6.30 -13.90 -2.96
N VAL A 213 -6.25 -14.80 -3.95
CA VAL A 213 -6.08 -14.41 -5.35
C VAL A 213 -7.38 -13.69 -5.71
N ASP A 214 -7.34 -12.36 -5.71
CA ASP A 214 -8.41 -11.52 -6.23
C ASP A 214 -8.54 -11.85 -7.73
N ASN A 215 -9.49 -12.72 -8.06
CA ASN A 215 -9.79 -13.21 -9.41
C ASN A 215 -10.53 -12.14 -10.24
N SER A 216 -10.12 -10.87 -10.13
CA SER A 216 -10.70 -9.77 -10.89
C SER A 216 -10.22 -9.71 -12.36
N ASP A 217 -9.31 -10.58 -12.77
CA ASP A 217 -8.78 -10.61 -14.15
C ASP A 217 -9.52 -11.58 -15.11
N LYS A 218 -10.69 -12.10 -14.73
CA LYS A 218 -11.59 -12.71 -15.72
C LYS A 218 -12.42 -11.64 -16.43
N VAL A 219 -11.76 -10.85 -17.27
CA VAL A 219 -12.46 -10.14 -18.35
C VAL A 219 -12.91 -11.19 -19.36
N VAL A 220 -14.22 -11.36 -19.39
CA VAL A 220 -14.99 -12.15 -20.36
C VAL A 220 -14.56 -11.76 -21.79
N LYS A 221 -14.27 -12.78 -22.60
CA LYS A 221 -14.01 -12.67 -24.04
C LYS A 221 -15.19 -12.05 -24.78
#